data_AF-A0A7S3KJK5-F1
#
_entry.id   AF-A0A7S3KJK5-F1
#
_cell.length_a   1.000
_cell.length_b   1.000
_cell.length_c   1.000
_cell.angle_alpha   90.00
_cell.angle_beta   90.00
_cell.angle_gamma   90.00
#
_symmetry.space_group_name_H-M   'P 1'
#
loop_
_entity.id
_entity.type
_entity.pdbx_description
1 polymer ?
#
loop_
_entity_poly.entity_id
_entity_poly.type
_entity_poly.pdbx_seq_one_letter_code
_entity_poly.pdbx_strand_id
1 'polypeptide(L)'
;VGCAIGNGNFDPIVQIPELSVYALENDLITKDQADKTLIEHLERLKLNRGDRIRCYENYFRQVWDLVFYHRALNGYDIRTSSTKWNVQELTKFFNNESIQKRLNVYQSEWVLVS
;
A
#
# COMPACT_ATOMS: atom_id res chain seq x y z
N VAL A 1 19.54 9.20 -19.59
CA VAL A 1 19.30 8.96 -18.15
C VAL A 1 17.95 8.27 -18.03
N GLY A 2 17.84 7.16 -17.30
CA GLY A 2 16.60 6.41 -17.10
C GLY A 2 16.16 6.44 -15.64
N CYS A 3 14.87 6.17 -15.39
CA CYS A 3 14.29 6.08 -14.05
C CYS A 3 13.87 4.62 -13.77
N ALA A 4 14.14 4.13 -12.56
CA ALA A 4 13.64 2.83 -12.09
C ALA A 4 12.52 3.09 -11.07
N ILE A 5 11.33 2.55 -11.35
CA ILE A 5 10.17 2.62 -10.48
C ILE A 5 9.78 1.19 -10.10
N GLY A 6 10.06 0.79 -8.87
CA GLY A 6 9.67 -0.51 -8.33
C GLY A 6 8.35 -0.41 -7.59
N ASN A 7 7.38 -1.27 -7.91
CA ASN A 7 6.08 -1.42 -7.23
C ASN A 7 5.35 -0.09 -6.88
N GLY A 8 5.52 0.94 -7.72
CA GLY A 8 4.96 2.27 -7.47
C GLY A 8 3.47 2.36 -7.79
N ASN A 9 2.77 3.25 -7.10
CA ASN A 9 1.42 3.69 -7.46
C ASN A 9 1.53 4.89 -8.39
N PHE A 10 1.58 4.64 -9.70
CA PHE A 10 1.79 5.64 -10.74
C PHE A 10 0.50 6.08 -11.42
N ASP A 11 -0.43 5.15 -11.61
CA ASP A 11 -1.75 5.40 -12.18
C ASP A 11 -2.83 4.71 -11.33
N PRO A 12 -3.34 5.39 -10.28
CA PRO A 12 -4.37 4.83 -9.42
C PRO A 12 -5.67 4.47 -10.14
N ILE A 13 -5.95 5.11 -11.28
CA ILE A 13 -7.17 4.86 -12.07
C ILE A 13 -7.14 3.44 -12.64
N VAL A 14 -5.97 3.01 -13.11
CA VAL A 14 -5.76 1.67 -13.66
C VAL A 14 -5.41 0.68 -12.55
N GLN A 15 -4.55 1.05 -11.61
CA GLN A 15 -3.96 0.09 -10.66
C GLN A 15 -4.92 -0.35 -9.55
N ILE A 16 -5.83 0.52 -9.08
CA ILE A 16 -6.69 0.16 -7.95
C ILE A 16 -7.72 -0.92 -8.34
N PRO A 17 -8.40 -0.87 -9.51
CA PRO A 17 -9.27 -1.96 -9.96
C PRO A 17 -8.57 -3.31 -10.09
N GLU A 18 -7.30 -3.32 -10.52
CA GLU A 18 -6.49 -4.55 -10.65
C GLU A 18 -6.26 -5.24 -9.30
N LEU A 19 -6.35 -4.53 -8.17
CA LEU A 19 -6.26 -5.15 -6.84
C LEU A 19 -7.40 -6.14 -6.59
N SER A 20 -8.63 -5.83 -7.05
CA SER A 20 -9.77 -6.75 -6.93
C SER A 20 -9.62 -7.96 -7.84
N VAL A 21 -9.08 -7.78 -9.06
CA VAL A 21 -8.80 -8.88 -9.99
C VAL A 21 -7.75 -9.82 -9.39
N TYR A 22 -6.62 -9.28 -8.97
CA TYR A 22 -5.56 -10.05 -8.34
C TYR A 22 -6.05 -10.78 -7.08
N ALA A 23 -6.82 -10.09 -6.23
CA ALA A 23 -7.39 -10.70 -5.04
C ALA A 23 -8.35 -11.86 -5.38
N LEU A 24 -9.15 -11.73 -6.43
CA LEU A 24 -10.03 -12.80 -6.88
C LEU A 24 -9.24 -14.00 -7.44
N GLU A 25 -8.23 -13.75 -8.28
CA GLU A 25 -7.38 -14.78 -8.89
C GLU A 25 -6.54 -15.57 -7.87
N ASN A 26 -6.27 -14.98 -6.71
CA ASN A 26 -5.52 -15.62 -5.62
C ASN A 26 -6.44 -16.13 -4.49
N ASP A 27 -7.73 -16.28 -4.75
CA ASP A 27 -8.74 -16.74 -3.78
C ASP A 27 -8.74 -15.92 -2.47
N LEU A 28 -8.36 -14.64 -2.56
CA LEU A 28 -8.31 -13.70 -1.44
C LEU A 28 -9.69 -13.13 -1.12
N ILE A 29 -10.54 -12.98 -2.14
CA ILE A 29 -11.95 -12.56 -2.04
C ILE A 29 -12.82 -13.46 -2.93
N THR A 30 -14.12 -13.47 -2.68
CA THR A 30 -15.09 -14.14 -3.56
C THR A 30 -15.48 -13.27 -4.75
N LYS A 31 -16.05 -13.89 -5.79
CA LYS A 31 -16.59 -13.18 -6.94
C LYS A 31 -17.64 -12.14 -6.53
N ASP A 32 -18.55 -12.49 -5.63
CA ASP A 32 -19.59 -11.58 -5.13
C ASP A 32 -19.00 -10.35 -4.42
N GLN A 33 -17.91 -10.54 -3.67
CA GLN A 33 -17.18 -9.45 -3.02
C GLN A 33 -16.54 -8.54 -4.08
N ALA A 34 -15.84 -9.11 -5.06
CA ALA A 34 -15.20 -8.38 -6.15
C ALA A 34 -16.23 -7.56 -6.97
N ASP A 35 -17.32 -8.19 -7.38
CA ASP A 35 -18.38 -7.57 -8.19
C ASP A 35 -19.04 -6.41 -7.43
N LYS A 36 -19.33 -6.60 -6.13
CA LYS A 36 -19.90 -5.54 -5.28
C LYS A 36 -18.98 -4.33 -5.18
N THR A 37 -17.70 -4.53 -4.89
CA THR A 37 -16.75 -3.42 -4.72
C THR A 37 -16.54 -2.67 -6.05
N LEU A 38 -16.49 -3.39 -7.18
CA LEU A 38 -16.37 -2.78 -8.51
C LEU A 38 -17.62 -1.97 -8.91
N ILE A 39 -18.83 -2.51 -8.67
CA ILE A 39 -20.08 -1.80 -8.95
C ILE A 39 -20.17 -0.51 -8.14
N GLU A 40 -19.91 -0.56 -6.83
CA GLU A 40 -19.89 0.61 -5.96
C GLU A 40 -18.89 1.66 -6.44
N HIS A 41 -17.72 1.23 -6.93
CA HIS A 41 -16.71 2.12 -7.49
C HIS A 41 -17.17 2.82 -8.77
N LEU A 42 -17.69 2.06 -9.74
CA LEU A 42 -18.16 2.58 -11.01
C LEU A 42 -19.36 3.53 -10.84
N GLU A 43 -20.26 3.25 -9.91
CA GLU A 43 -21.38 4.15 -9.56
C GLU A 43 -20.88 5.47 -8.97
N ARG A 44 -19.91 5.42 -8.03
CA ARG A 44 -19.33 6.63 -7.44
C ARG A 44 -18.55 7.46 -8.46
N LEU A 45 -17.85 6.84 -9.40
CA LEU A 45 -17.18 7.54 -10.50
C LEU A 45 -18.16 8.28 -11.42
N LYS A 46 -19.33 7.69 -11.69
CA LYS A 46 -20.40 8.33 -12.49
C LYS A 46 -21.02 9.52 -11.78
N LEU A 47 -21.14 9.45 -10.45
CA LEU A 47 -21.75 10.50 -9.61
C LEU A 47 -20.79 11.67 -9.34
N ASN A 48 -19.48 11.45 -9.31
CA ASN A 48 -18.48 12.48 -9.03
C ASN A 48 -17.87 13.09 -10.29
N ARG A 49 -18.38 14.24 -10.72
CA ARG A 49 -17.76 15.05 -11.79
C ARG A 49 -16.53 15.87 -11.34
N GLY A 50 -16.22 15.93 -10.04
CA GLY A 50 -15.16 16.81 -9.51
C GLY A 50 -14.09 16.15 -8.64
N ASP A 51 -14.40 15.08 -7.90
CA ASP A 51 -13.47 14.49 -6.93
C ASP A 51 -13.25 12.99 -7.17
N ARG A 52 -12.59 12.69 -8.29
CA ARG A 52 -12.24 11.31 -8.67
C ARG A 52 -11.22 10.71 -7.69
N ILE A 53 -10.30 11.51 -7.17
CA ILE A 53 -9.25 11.06 -6.24
C ILE A 53 -9.87 10.44 -4.99
N ARG A 54 -10.79 11.15 -4.32
CA ARG A 54 -11.46 10.62 -3.14
C ARG A 54 -12.30 9.38 -3.42
N CYS A 55 -12.86 9.27 -4.63
CA CYS A 55 -13.56 8.06 -5.06
C CYS A 55 -12.62 6.85 -5.14
N TYR A 56 -11.42 7.03 -5.71
CA TYR A 56 -10.39 6.01 -5.78
C TYR A 56 -9.83 5.63 -4.41
N GLU A 57 -9.55 6.60 -3.54
CA GLU A 57 -9.08 6.33 -2.18
C GLU A 57 -10.08 5.50 -1.37
N ASN A 58 -11.37 5.79 -1.48
CA ASN A 58 -12.41 5.02 -0.80
C ASN A 58 -12.49 3.59 -1.32
N TYR A 59 -12.43 3.40 -2.64
CA TYR A 59 -12.44 2.08 -3.25
C TYR A 59 -11.19 1.28 -2.88
N PHE A 60 -10.01 1.91 -2.92
CA PHE A 60 -8.76 1.31 -2.44
C PHE A 60 -8.90 0.85 -0.99
N ARG A 61 -9.39 1.70 -0.08
CA ARG A 61 -9.60 1.30 1.32
C ARG A 61 -10.55 0.11 1.46
N GLN A 62 -11.67 0.09 0.70
CA GLN A 62 -12.59 -1.05 0.73
C GLN A 62 -11.92 -2.35 0.29
N VAL A 63 -11.19 -2.34 -0.83
CA VAL A 63 -10.45 -3.54 -1.30
C VAL A 63 -9.36 -3.92 -0.29
N TRP A 64 -8.64 -2.93 0.22
CA TRP A 64 -7.56 -3.13 1.18
C TRP A 64 -8.06 -3.79 2.47
N ASP A 65 -9.17 -3.30 3.02
CA ASP A 65 -9.76 -3.84 4.24
C ASP A 65 -10.31 -5.25 4.02
N LEU A 66 -10.96 -5.50 2.86
CA LEU A 66 -11.44 -6.82 2.45
C LEU A 66 -10.31 -7.85 2.34
N VAL A 67 -9.20 -7.47 1.72
CA VAL A 67 -8.09 -8.38 1.41
C VAL A 67 -7.15 -8.54 2.59
N PHE A 68 -6.69 -7.44 3.19
CA PHE A 68 -5.57 -7.43 4.12
C PHE A 68 -6.00 -7.36 5.58
N TYR A 69 -6.98 -6.50 5.90
CA TYR A 69 -7.39 -6.31 7.29
C TYR A 69 -8.14 -7.54 7.83
N HIS A 70 -9.14 -8.05 7.11
CA HIS A 70 -9.94 -9.18 7.56
C HIS A 70 -9.19 -10.51 7.54
N ARG A 71 -8.17 -10.66 6.70
CA ARG A 71 -7.36 -11.89 6.60
C ARG A 71 -6.03 -11.81 7.34
N ALA A 72 -5.75 -10.68 8.00
CA ALA A 72 -4.48 -10.39 8.67
C ALA A 72 -3.25 -10.61 7.76
N LEU A 73 -3.37 -10.25 6.48
CA LEU A 73 -2.30 -10.36 5.49
C LEU A 73 -1.46 -9.09 5.47
N ASN A 74 -0.17 -9.23 5.17
CA ASN A 74 0.73 -8.10 4.97
C ASN A 74 0.49 -7.49 3.57
N GLY A 75 0.07 -6.23 3.52
CA GLY A 75 -0.16 -5.48 2.28
C GLY A 75 1.06 -5.31 1.36
N TYR A 76 2.27 -5.55 1.87
CA TYR A 76 3.51 -5.54 1.09
C TYR A 76 3.94 -6.93 0.60
N ASP A 77 3.48 -8.00 1.26
CA ASP A 77 3.77 -9.38 0.87
C ASP A 77 2.65 -10.31 1.36
N ILE A 78 1.76 -10.70 0.45
CA ILE A 78 0.56 -11.50 0.75
C ILE A 78 0.88 -12.90 1.30
N ARG A 79 2.13 -13.37 1.16
CA ARG A 79 2.57 -14.69 1.66
C ARG A 79 2.82 -14.66 3.17
N THR A 80 2.81 -13.47 3.78
CA THR A 80 3.11 -13.25 5.19
C THR A 80 1.96 -12.53 5.89
N SER A 81 1.77 -12.80 7.17
CA SER A 81 0.86 -12.05 8.04
C SER A 81 1.59 -11.01 8.91
N SER A 82 2.92 -11.00 8.89
CA SER A 82 3.73 -10.06 9.65
C SER A 82 3.81 -8.72 8.93
N THR A 83 3.22 -7.69 9.51
CA THR A 83 3.45 -6.29 9.10
C THR A 83 4.76 -5.73 9.66
N LYS A 84 5.45 -6.49 10.52
CA LYS A 84 6.68 -6.06 11.19
C LYS A 84 7.88 -6.31 10.29
N TRP A 85 8.22 -5.30 9.50
CA TRP A 85 9.56 -5.18 8.94
C TRP A 85 10.52 -4.78 10.05
N ASN A 86 11.78 -5.21 9.97
CA ASN A 86 12.78 -4.94 11.02
C ASN A 86 13.31 -3.49 10.99
N VAL A 87 12.42 -2.52 10.73
CA VAL A 87 12.77 -1.12 10.53
C VAL A 87 13.26 -0.48 11.83
N GLN A 88 12.81 -0.99 12.98
CA GLN A 88 13.30 -0.55 14.29
C GLN A 88 14.81 -0.81 14.46
N GLU A 89 15.30 -1.96 14.00
CA GLU A 89 16.74 -2.27 14.05
C GLU A 89 17.53 -1.43 13.04
N LEU A 90 16.94 -1.05 11.90
CA LEU A 90 17.55 -0.08 10.98
C LEU A 90 17.67 1.29 11.63
N THR A 91 16.61 1.77 12.29
CA THR A 91 16.65 3.03 13.04
C THR A 91 17.75 3.01 14.11
N LYS A 92 17.85 1.93 14.89
CA LYS A 92 18.93 1.75 15.88
C LYS A 92 20.31 1.76 15.23
N PHE A 93 20.47 1.07 14.11
CA PHE A 93 21.72 1.01 13.37
C PHE A 93 22.17 2.40 12.89
N PHE A 94 21.27 3.18 12.27
CA PHE A 94 21.58 4.52 11.79
C PHE A 94 21.73 5.57 12.91
N ASN A 95 21.18 5.29 14.09
CA ASN A 95 21.41 6.10 15.30
C ASN A 95 22.66 5.70 16.09
N ASN A 96 23.43 4.71 15.64
CA ASN A 96 24.73 4.40 16.23
C ASN A 96 25.76 5.49 15.87
N GLU A 97 26.43 6.06 16.87
CA GLU A 97 27.38 7.17 16.71
C GLU A 97 28.53 6.82 15.73
N SER A 98 29.04 5.58 15.77
CA SER A 98 30.11 5.13 14.88
C SER A 98 29.66 5.10 13.42
N ILE A 99 28.40 4.72 13.16
CA ILE A 99 27.81 4.72 11.81
C ILE A 99 27.58 6.15 11.34
N GLN A 100 26.96 7.00 12.17
CA GLN A 100 26.72 8.41 11.84
C GLN A 100 28.01 9.15 11.49
N LYS A 101 29.07 8.95 12.30
CA LYS A 101 30.39 9.53 12.05
C LYS A 101 30.99 9.09 10.72
N ARG A 102 30.81 7.84 10.31
CA ARG A 102 31.30 7.31 9.02
C ARG A 102 30.52 7.84 7.82
N LEU A 103 29.25 8.19 8.02
CA LEU A 103 28.38 8.79 7.01
C LEU A 103 28.48 10.32 6.97
N ASN A 104 29.32 10.94 7.81
CA ASN A 104 29.41 12.40 8.00
C ASN A 104 28.06 13.05 8.35
N VAL A 105 27.22 12.35 9.08
CA VAL A 105 25.97 12.89 9.65
C VAL A 105 26.23 13.18 11.12
N TYR A 106 26.07 14.43 11.54
CA TYR A 106 26.36 14.86 12.91
C TYR A 106 25.13 15.51 13.53
N GLN A 107 24.88 15.24 14.81
CA GLN A 107 23.80 15.85 15.61
C GLN A 107 22.40 15.70 14.99
N SER A 108 22.14 14.56 14.34
CA SER A 108 20.85 14.27 13.72
C SER A 108 20.30 12.94 14.25
N GLU A 109 19.03 12.93 14.61
CA GLU A 109 18.31 11.70 14.93
C GLU A 109 17.63 11.18 13.66
N TRP A 110 17.91 9.94 13.29
CA TRP A 110 17.13 9.25 12.27
C TRP A 110 15.81 8.82 12.90
N VAL A 111 14.71 9.43 12.45
CA VAL A 111 13.36 9.15 12.94
C VAL A 111 12.63 8.27 11.93
N LEU A 112 11.99 7.22 12.43
CA LEU A 112 11.06 6.45 11.63
C LEU A 112 9.77 7.26 11.44
N VAL A 113 9.48 7.65 10.19
CA VAL A 113 8.22 8.28 9.84
C VAL A 113 7.25 7.15 9.44
N SER A 114 6.20 6.96 10.23
CA SER A 114 5.12 5.98 10.00
C SER A 114 3.85 6.65 9.50
#